data_AF-A0A060YUC2-F1
#
_entry.id   AF-A0A060YUC2-F1
#
_cell.length_a   1.000
_cell.length_b   1.000
_cell.length_c   1.000
_cell.angle_alpha   90.00
_cell.angle_beta   90.00
_cell.angle_gamma   90.00
#
_symmetry.space_group_name_H-M   'P 1'
#
loop_
_entity.id
_entity.type
_entity.pdbx_description
1 polymer ?
#
loop_
_entity_poly.entity_id
_entity_poly.type
_entity_poly.pdbx_seq_one_letter_code
_entity_poly.pdbx_strand_id
1 'polypeptide(L)'
;MLNDPLLGQKASSEYLKVKYLREYSRYLHSHLDKPVAEYNVDQDLPGNFKNHWAKHLPFLIEDYEEQPGLQPHIKDVLPQNFESYNIEVQKLICAADHLGALMQYDTPGFLPNRRIHRGG
;
A
#
# COMPACT_ATOMS: atom_id res chain seq x y z
N MET A 1 7.17 10.45 15.02
CA MET A 1 7.08 11.44 13.94
C MET A 1 8.47 11.55 13.30
N LEU A 2 8.59 11.64 11.98
CA LEU A 2 9.89 11.96 11.36
C LEU A 2 10.19 13.43 11.68
N ASN A 3 11.27 13.70 12.41
CA ASN A 3 11.69 15.07 12.67
C ASN A 3 12.14 15.70 11.36
N ASP A 4 11.81 16.97 11.14
CA ASP A 4 12.36 17.71 10.00
C ASP A 4 13.87 17.88 10.16
N PRO A 5 14.65 17.85 9.06
CA PRO A 5 16.07 18.13 9.14
C PRO A 5 16.25 19.56 9.67
N LEU A 6 17.22 19.76 10.56
CA LEU A 6 17.53 21.09 11.08
C LEU A 6 17.94 22.01 9.92
N LEU A 7 17.69 23.31 10.07
CA LEU A 7 18.09 24.33 9.10
C LEU A 7 19.59 24.18 8.76
N GLY A 8 19.91 23.92 7.49
CA GLY A 8 21.29 23.73 7.01
C GLY A 8 21.77 22.28 6.90
N GLN A 9 21.01 21.28 7.38
CA GLN A 9 21.31 19.87 7.13
C GLN A 9 20.67 19.39 5.83
N LYS A 10 21.48 18.76 4.96
CA LYS A 10 20.94 18.03 3.81
C LYS A 10 20.20 16.79 4.31
N ALA A 11 18.91 16.69 4.00
CA ALA A 11 18.17 15.44 4.15
C ALA A 11 18.90 14.32 3.37
N SER A 12 19.04 13.15 3.99
CA SER A 12 19.52 11.97 3.27
C SER A 12 18.52 11.57 2.19
N SER A 13 18.99 10.86 1.15
CA SER A 13 18.10 10.30 0.12
C SER A 13 17.01 9.41 0.72
N GLU A 14 17.33 8.65 1.77
CA GLU A 14 16.37 7.82 2.50
C GLU A 14 15.32 8.65 3.23
N TYR A 15 15.73 9.75 3.87
CA TYR A 15 14.79 10.67 4.51
C TYR A 15 13.77 11.23 3.50
N LEU A 16 14.24 11.63 2.31
CA LEU A 16 13.36 12.13 1.25
C LEU A 16 12.37 11.06 0.78
N LYS A 17 12.82 9.82 0.58
CA LYS A 17 11.94 8.70 0.22
C LYS A 17 10.85 8.46 1.26
N VAL A 18 11.18 8.56 2.56
CA VAL A 18 10.22 8.32 3.63
C VAL A 18 9.09 9.35 3.63
N LYS A 19 9.35 10.62 3.29
CA LYS A 19 8.29 11.65 3.16
C LYS A 19 7.28 11.27 2.08
N TYR A 20 7.72 10.91 0.87
CA TYR A 20 6.81 10.44 -0.19
C TYR A 20 6.06 9.17 0.19
N LEU A 21 6.76 8.19 0.77
CA LEU A 21 6.14 6.93 1.22
C LEU A 21 5.09 7.16 2.30
N ARG A 22 5.30 8.11 3.21
CA ARG A 22 4.34 8.48 4.26
C ARG A 22 3.06 9.02 3.64
N GLU A 23 3.18 9.97 2.70
CA GLU A 23 2.05 10.57 2.01
C GLU A 23 1.29 9.54 1.16
N TYR A 24 2.02 8.69 0.42
CA TYR A 24 1.41 7.61 -0.35
C TYR A 24 0.68 6.59 0.54
N SER A 25 1.27 6.24 1.68
CA SER A 25 0.63 5.34 2.67
C SER A 25 -0.66 5.95 3.24
N ARG A 26 -0.65 7.26 3.52
CA ARG A 26 -1.83 8.01 3.99
C ARG A 26 -2.94 8.04 2.93
N TYR A 27 -2.57 8.31 1.68
CA TYR A 27 -3.47 8.25 0.54
C TYR A 27 -4.14 6.87 0.45
N LEU A 28 -3.34 5.78 0.39
CA LEU A 28 -3.85 4.42 0.33
C LEU A 28 -4.80 4.10 1.48
N HIS A 29 -4.43 4.48 2.70
CA HIS A 29 -5.23 4.25 3.89
C HIS A 29 -6.61 4.92 3.80
N SER A 30 -6.67 6.16 3.30
CA SER A 30 -7.95 6.88 3.12
C SER A 30 -8.83 6.34 2.01
N HIS A 31 -8.31 5.45 1.16
CA HIS A 31 -9.01 4.87 0.01
C HIS A 31 -9.29 3.37 0.16
N LEU A 32 -9.11 2.79 1.37
CA LEU A 32 -9.31 1.34 1.60
C LEU A 32 -10.73 0.85 1.30
N ASP A 33 -11.73 1.69 1.57
CA ASP A 33 -13.14 1.37 1.30
C ASP A 33 -13.60 1.80 -0.10
N LYS A 34 -12.73 2.44 -0.90
CA LYS A 34 -13.06 2.88 -2.27
C LYS A 34 -13.12 1.66 -3.19
N PRO A 35 -14.18 1.47 -3.99
CA PRO A 35 -14.22 0.41 -4.98
C PRO A 35 -13.01 0.46 -5.91
N VAL A 36 -12.45 -0.70 -6.25
CA VAL A 36 -11.23 -0.79 -7.11
C VAL A 36 -11.43 -0.07 -8.45
N ALA A 37 -12.65 -0.07 -9.00
CA ALA A 37 -12.97 0.63 -10.25
C ALA A 37 -12.90 2.16 -10.14
N GLU A 38 -13.01 2.71 -8.94
CA GLU A 38 -12.99 4.16 -8.67
C GLU A 38 -11.62 4.61 -8.12
N TYR A 39 -10.78 3.67 -7.69
CA TYR A 39 -9.43 3.95 -7.24
C TYR A 39 -8.55 4.49 -8.39
N ASN A 40 -8.01 5.70 -8.23
CA ASN A 40 -7.20 6.31 -9.28
C ASN A 40 -6.12 7.24 -8.72
N VAL A 41 -4.96 6.66 -8.38
CA VAL A 41 -3.76 7.41 -7.94
C VAL A 41 -3.38 8.51 -8.91
N ASP A 42 -3.56 8.27 -10.21
CA ASP A 42 -3.08 9.20 -11.21
C ASP A 42 -3.88 10.49 -11.28
N GLN A 43 -5.17 10.42 -10.98
CA GLN A 43 -6.06 11.57 -10.85
C GLN A 43 -6.01 12.17 -9.45
N ASP A 44 -5.96 11.32 -8.41
CA ASP A 44 -6.13 11.74 -7.03
C ASP A 44 -4.86 12.39 -6.45
N LEU A 45 -3.66 11.96 -6.88
CA LEU A 45 -2.40 12.57 -6.44
C LEU A 45 -1.90 13.67 -7.39
N PRO A 46 -1.42 14.81 -6.85
CA PRO A 46 -0.86 15.89 -7.65
C PRO A 46 0.26 15.44 -8.59
N GLY A 47 0.27 15.98 -9.82
CA GLY A 47 1.28 15.63 -10.82
C GLY A 47 2.71 16.02 -10.39
N ASN A 48 2.86 17.14 -9.69
CA ASN A 48 4.13 17.61 -9.13
C ASN A 48 4.68 16.62 -8.07
N PHE A 49 3.81 16.08 -7.20
CA PHE A 49 4.17 15.02 -6.25
C PHE A 49 4.76 13.80 -6.95
N LYS A 50 4.06 13.26 -7.96
CA LYS A 50 4.53 12.08 -8.71
C LYS A 50 5.84 12.34 -9.44
N ASN A 51 5.98 13.52 -10.04
CA ASN A 51 7.18 13.94 -10.76
C ASN A 51 8.40 14.07 -9.83
N HIS A 52 8.23 14.73 -8.68
CA HIS A 52 9.31 14.89 -7.71
C HIS A 52 9.71 13.55 -7.08
N TRP A 53 8.73 12.70 -6.77
CA TRP A 53 9.00 11.36 -6.24
C TRP A 53 9.82 10.52 -7.23
N ALA A 54 9.40 10.46 -8.49
CA ALA A 54 10.11 9.70 -9.53
C ALA A 54 11.54 10.19 -9.75
N LYS A 55 11.79 11.49 -9.59
CA LYS A 55 13.10 12.12 -9.74
C LYS A 55 13.93 12.17 -8.46
N HIS A 56 13.44 11.61 -7.35
CA HIS A 56 14.08 11.67 -6.04
C HIS A 56 14.42 13.10 -5.59
N LEU A 57 13.57 14.07 -5.97
CA LEU A 57 13.75 15.47 -5.59
C LEU A 57 13.30 15.69 -4.14
N PRO A 58 13.86 16.71 -3.45
CA PRO A 58 13.36 17.12 -2.15
C PRO A 58 11.84 17.35 -2.14
N PHE A 59 11.20 17.01 -1.02
CA PHE A 59 9.77 17.24 -0.80
C PHE A 59 9.50 18.73 -0.55
N LEU A 60 9.68 19.54 -1.60
CA LEU A 60 9.48 20.98 -1.62
C LEU A 60 8.45 21.28 -2.72
N ILE A 61 7.21 20.92 -2.43
CA ILE A 61 6.08 21.09 -3.35
C ILE A 61 5.26 22.25 -2.80
N GLU A 62 5.15 23.32 -3.58
CA GLU A 62 4.32 24.48 -3.23
C GLU A 62 2.85 24.09 -3.15
N ASP A 63 2.15 24.63 -2.15
CA ASP A 63 0.73 24.42 -1.90
C ASP A 63 0.31 22.93 -1.83
N TYR A 64 1.21 22.06 -1.35
CA TYR A 64 0.89 20.66 -1.13
C TYR A 64 0.08 20.46 0.15
N GLU A 65 -1.14 19.99 -0.02
CA GLU A 65 -2.00 19.54 1.09
C GLU A 65 -1.61 18.12 1.52
N GLU A 66 -1.30 17.94 2.81
CA GLU A 66 -0.97 16.61 3.36
C GLU A 66 -2.16 15.65 3.19
N GLN A 67 -1.86 14.42 2.77
CA GLN A 67 -2.86 13.37 2.70
C GLN A 67 -3.46 13.12 4.08
N PRO A 68 -4.78 12.82 4.16
CA PRO A 68 -5.44 12.59 5.43
C PRO A 68 -4.65 11.58 6.25
N GLY A 69 -4.31 11.97 7.49
CA GLY A 69 -3.57 11.11 8.41
C GLY A 69 -4.31 9.79 8.68
N LEU A 70 -3.67 8.87 9.41
CA LEU A 70 -4.34 7.66 9.87
C LEU A 70 -5.57 8.06 10.70
N GLN A 71 -6.74 7.90 10.10
CA GLN A 71 -7.98 8.31 10.74
C GLN A 71 -8.46 7.19 11.67
N PRO A 72 -8.83 7.49 12.93
CA PRO A 72 -9.30 6.47 13.87
C PRO A 72 -10.63 5.84 13.47
N HIS A 73 -11.39 6.46 12.55
CA HIS A 73 -12.66 5.96 12.06
C HIS A 73 -12.51 4.94 10.92
N ILE A 74 -11.34 4.86 10.28
CA ILE A 74 -11.08 3.85 9.25
C ILE A 74 -10.84 2.54 10.01
N LYS A 75 -11.80 1.62 9.88
CA LYS A 75 -11.72 0.32 10.54
C LYS A 75 -10.61 -0.49 9.88
N ASP A 76 -9.80 -1.14 10.70
CA ASP A 76 -8.88 -2.17 10.21
C ASP A 76 -9.69 -3.31 9.57
N VAL A 77 -9.04 -4.10 8.71
CA VAL A 77 -9.69 -5.21 7.99
C VAL A 77 -10.35 -6.14 9.00
N LEU A 78 -11.67 -6.19 8.99
CA LEU A 78 -12.40 -7.07 9.88
C LEU A 78 -12.10 -8.53 9.50
N PRO A 79 -11.84 -9.41 10.48
CA PRO A 79 -11.67 -10.82 10.22
C PRO A 79 -12.93 -11.35 9.53
N GLN A 80 -12.76 -11.89 8.34
CA GLN A 80 -13.85 -12.47 7.57
C GLN A 80 -14.09 -13.90 8.03
N ASN A 81 -15.35 -14.23 8.28
CA ASN A 81 -15.77 -15.58 8.60
C ASN A 81 -16.06 -16.33 7.28
N PHE A 82 -15.34 -17.41 7.00
CA PHE A 82 -15.48 -18.13 5.73
C PHE A 82 -16.88 -18.74 5.55
N GLU A 83 -17.44 -19.26 6.65
CA GLU A 83 -18.77 -19.85 6.69
C GLU A 83 -19.89 -18.81 6.47
N SER A 84 -19.60 -17.52 6.65
CA SER A 84 -20.56 -16.43 6.41
C SER A 84 -20.78 -16.11 4.93
N TYR A 85 -19.89 -16.56 4.05
CA TYR A 85 -20.04 -16.36 2.61
C TYR A 85 -21.06 -17.32 1.99
N ASN A 86 -21.64 -16.92 0.86
CA ASN A 86 -22.47 -17.84 0.08
C ASN A 86 -21.61 -18.96 -0.57
N ILE A 87 -22.27 -20.03 -1.02
CA ILE A 87 -21.59 -21.21 -1.57
C ILE A 87 -20.75 -20.88 -2.81
N GLU A 88 -21.17 -19.93 -3.64
CA GLU A 88 -20.45 -19.55 -4.86
C GLU A 88 -19.12 -18.87 -4.52
N VAL A 89 -19.13 -17.93 -3.58
CA VAL A 89 -17.95 -17.24 -3.08
C VAL A 89 -17.02 -18.22 -2.37
N GLN A 90 -17.55 -19.12 -1.54
CA GLN A 90 -16.75 -20.16 -0.88
C GLN A 90 -16.01 -21.04 -1.92
N LYS A 91 -16.72 -21.50 -2.96
CA LYS A 91 -16.11 -22.28 -4.06
C LYS A 91 -15.02 -21.50 -4.77
N LEU A 92 -15.25 -20.22 -5.05
CA LEU A 92 -14.26 -19.36 -5.70
C LEU A 92 -13.00 -19.21 -4.83
N ILE A 93 -13.16 -18.96 -3.53
CA ILE A 93 -12.06 -18.85 -2.57
C ILE A 93 -11.27 -20.17 -2.51
N CYS A 94 -11.95 -21.32 -2.40
CA CYS A 94 -11.27 -22.63 -2.39
C CYS A 94 -10.52 -22.92 -3.69
N ALA A 95 -11.09 -22.56 -4.84
CA ALA A 95 -10.41 -22.73 -6.14
C ALA A 95 -9.17 -21.84 -6.24
N ALA A 96 -9.27 -20.59 -5.79
CA ALA A 96 -8.15 -19.65 -5.76
C ALA A 96 -7.04 -20.12 -4.81
N ASP A 97 -7.40 -20.65 -3.63
CA ASP A 97 -6.47 -21.22 -2.65
C ASP A 97 -5.70 -22.42 -3.24
N HIS A 98 -6.43 -23.34 -3.88
CA HIS A 98 -5.82 -24.49 -4.56
C HIS A 98 -4.86 -24.07 -5.67
N LEU A 99 -5.27 -23.11 -6.51
CA LEU A 99 -4.41 -22.58 -7.57
C LEU A 99 -3.16 -21.90 -7.00
N GLY A 100 -3.30 -21.13 -5.92
CA GLY A 100 -2.19 -20.46 -5.25
C GLY A 100 -1.12 -21.42 -4.73
N ALA A 101 -1.53 -22.62 -4.28
CA ALA A 101 -0.61 -23.68 -3.88
C ALA A 101 0.16 -24.27 -5.08
N LEU A 102 -0.49 -24.42 -6.24
CA LEU A 102 0.15 -24.91 -7.47
C LEU A 102 1.11 -23.90 -8.10
N MET A 103 0.91 -22.61 -7.84
CA MET A 103 1.78 -21.52 -8.32
C MET A 103 3.07 -21.36 -7.48
N GLN A 104 3.30 -22.22 -6.48
CA GLN A 104 4.54 -22.18 -5.71
C GLN A 104 5.71 -22.74 -6.53
N TYR A 105 6.82 -22.00 -6.57
CA TYR A 105 8.06 -22.44 -7.18
C TYR A 105 9.03 -22.88 -6.08
N ASP A 106 9.40 -24.16 -6.07
CA ASP A 106 10.55 -24.65 -5.30
C ASP A 106 11.74 -24.78 -6.25
N THR A 107 12.40 -23.65 -6.52
CA THR A 107 13.53 -23.59 -7.46
C THR A 107 14.57 -22.60 -6.93
N PRO A 108 15.87 -22.94 -7.00
CA PRO A 108 16.94 -22.05 -6.54
C PRO A 108 16.84 -20.66 -7.19
N GLY A 109 16.87 -19.61 -6.38
CA GLY A 109 16.77 -18.22 -6.82
C GLY A 109 15.36 -17.61 -6.75
N PHE A 110 14.33 -18.42 -6.52
CA PHE A 110 12.97 -17.93 -6.22
C PHE A 110 12.69 -18.00 -4.72
N LEU A 111 12.20 -16.91 -4.15
CA LEU A 111 11.75 -16.91 -2.75
C LEU A 111 10.36 -17.55 -2.68
N PRO A 112 10.16 -18.60 -1.86
CA PRO A 112 8.85 -19.19 -1.67
C PRO A 112 7.91 -18.14 -1.07
N ASN A 113 6.70 -18.00 -1.63
CA ASN A 113 5.75 -17.02 -1.16
C ASN A 113 5.10 -17.52 0.14
N ARG A 114 5.78 -17.28 1.27
CA ARG A 114 5.34 -17.74 2.59
C ARG A 114 4.00 -17.18 3.06
N ARG A 115 3.52 -16.09 2.45
CA ARG A 115 2.19 -15.51 2.72
C ARG A 115 1.07 -16.37 2.13
N ILE A 116 1.37 -17.07 1.03
CA ILE A 116 0.50 -18.10 0.44
C ILE A 116 0.80 -19.48 1.06
N HIS A 117 2.02 -19.68 1.57
CA HIS A 117 2.41 -20.88 2.33
C HIS A 117 1.75 -20.89 3.72
N ARG A 118 0.46 -21.19 3.77
CA ARG A 118 -0.18 -21.62 5.01
C ARG A 118 0.32 -23.04 5.28
N GLY A 119 1.37 -23.13 6.12
CA GLY A 119 1.86 -24.42 6.61
C GLY A 119 0.72 -25.16 7.31
N GLY A 120 0.52 -26.42 6.92
CA GLY A 120 -0.26 -27.38 7.68
C GLY A 120 0.47 -27.84 8.93
#